data_AF-A0A6B3IPS8-F1
#
_entry.id   AF-A0A6B3IPS8-F1
#
_cell.length_a   1.000
_cell.length_b   1.000
_cell.length_c   1.000
_cell.angle_alpha   90.00
_cell.angle_beta   90.00
_cell.angle_gamma   90.00
#
_symmetry.space_group_name_H-M   'P 1'
#
loop_
_entity.id
_entity.type
_entity.pdbx_description
1 polymer ?
#
loop_
_entity_poly.entity_id
_entity_poly.type
_entity_poly.pdbx_seq_one_letter_code
_entity_poly.pdbx_strand_id
1 'polypeptide(L)'
;PEEQVRRTLDVLAGSERPLSLPALEPLVDLRRTRLETMLKVLDVDGAVKRVKGGWISTGEQWVYDSERYAWVARQRAAEQQAMRDYATTTACRMEFLRLR
;
A
#
# COMPACT_ATOMS: atom_id res chain seq x y z
N PRO A 1 3.85 1.04 -4.58
CA PRO A 1 3.01 0.07 -3.82
C PRO A 1 2.09 -0.73 -4.75
N GLU A 2 1.31 -0.05 -5.59
CA GLU A 2 0.44 -0.67 -6.60
C GLU A 2 1.19 -1.58 -7.57
N GLU A 3 2.30 -1.11 -8.14
CA GLU A 3 3.12 -1.91 -9.08
C GLU A 3 3.61 -3.23 -8.46
N GLN A 4 4.03 -3.20 -7.19
CA GLN A 4 4.47 -4.39 -6.46
C GLN A 4 3.32 -5.37 -6.20
N VAL A 5 2.11 -4.85 -5.96
CA VAL A 5 0.91 -5.69 -5.83
C VAL A 5 0.58 -6.33 -7.17
N ARG A 6 0.50 -5.55 -8.25
CA ARG A 6 0.23 -6.08 -9.61
C ARG A 6 1.23 -7.17 -9.99
N ARG A 7 2.53 -6.91 -9.82
CA ARG A 7 3.59 -7.89 -10.09
C ARG A 7 3.42 -9.16 -9.25
N THR A 8 3.04 -9.04 -7.98
CA THR A 8 2.81 -10.21 -7.12
C THR A 8 1.61 -11.03 -7.60
N LEU A 9 0.51 -10.38 -7.98
CA LEU A 9 -0.67 -11.02 -8.53
C LEU A 9 -0.37 -11.69 -9.88
N ASP A 10 0.38 -11.04 -10.76
CA ASP A 10 0.78 -11.59 -12.05
C ASP A 10 1.64 -12.86 -11.89
N VAL A 11 2.61 -12.82 -10.97
CA VAL A 11 3.45 -13.99 -10.64
C VAL A 11 2.61 -15.15 -10.10
N LEU A 12 1.64 -14.86 -9.23
CA LEU A 12 0.74 -15.89 -8.68
C LEU A 12 -0.24 -16.42 -9.72
N ALA A 13 -0.75 -15.57 -10.62
CA ALA A 13 -1.66 -15.96 -11.69
C ALA A 13 -0.98 -16.81 -12.76
N GLY A 14 0.31 -16.56 -13.03
CA GLY A 14 1.12 -17.35 -13.97
C GLY A 14 1.64 -18.68 -13.41
N SER A 15 1.41 -18.98 -12.12
CA SER A 15 1.90 -20.19 -11.48
C SER A 15 0.80 -21.25 -11.37
N GLU A 16 1.04 -22.45 -11.90
CA GLU A 16 0.12 -23.59 -11.76
C GLU A 16 0.14 -24.23 -10.36
N ARG A 17 1.11 -23.84 -9.51
CA ARG A 17 1.29 -24.41 -8.17
C ARG A 17 1.35 -23.31 -7.10
N PRO A 18 0.98 -23.63 -5.84
CA PRO A 18 1.14 -22.69 -4.74
C PRO A 18 2.60 -22.22 -4.59
N LEU A 19 2.79 -20.91 -4.46
CA LEU A 19 4.11 -20.31 -4.25
C LEU A 19 4.32 -19.94 -2.78
N SER A 20 5.39 -20.46 -2.19
CA SER A 20 5.79 -20.11 -0.83
C SER A 20 6.38 -18.69 -0.77
N LEU A 21 6.43 -18.10 0.43
CA LEU A 21 7.07 -16.80 0.65
C LEU A 21 8.51 -16.74 0.09
N PRO A 22 9.43 -17.68 0.42
CA PRO A 22 10.76 -17.70 -0.16
C PRO A 22 10.80 -17.75 -1.69
N ALA A 23 9.83 -18.41 -2.32
CA ALA A 23 9.76 -18.53 -3.78
C ALA A 23 9.29 -17.22 -4.44
N LEU A 24 8.46 -16.44 -3.74
CA LEU A 24 7.95 -15.15 -4.22
C LEU A 24 8.97 -14.01 -4.02
N GLU A 25 9.73 -14.02 -2.92
CA GLU A 25 10.72 -12.99 -2.57
C GLU A 25 11.60 -12.53 -3.75
N PRO A 26 12.28 -13.42 -4.53
CA PRO A 26 13.13 -13.00 -5.65
C PRO A 26 12.35 -12.50 -6.87
N LEU A 27 11.05 -12.79 -6.99
CA LEU A 27 10.25 -12.47 -8.18
C LEU A 27 9.64 -11.08 -8.12
N VAL A 28 9.35 -10.59 -6.91
CA VAL A 28 8.60 -9.35 -6.67
C VAL A 28 9.43 -8.23 -6.02
N ASP A 29 10.72 -8.48 -5.77
CA ASP A 29 11.66 -7.53 -5.17
C ASP A 29 11.13 -6.90 -3.87
N LEU A 30 10.59 -7.75 -2.98
CA LEU A 30 10.09 -7.36 -1.67
C LEU A 30 10.81 -8.14 -0.57
N ARG A 31 11.17 -7.41 0.50
CA ARG A 31 11.61 -8.05 1.75
C ARG A 31 10.47 -8.91 2.31
N ARG A 32 10.82 -10.07 2.86
CA ARG A 32 9.90 -11.08 3.41
C ARG A 32 8.76 -10.51 4.25
N THR A 33 9.05 -9.68 5.26
CA THR A 33 8.03 -9.11 6.15
C THR A 33 7.00 -8.28 5.37
N ARG A 34 7.46 -7.48 4.41
CA ARG A 34 6.61 -6.61 3.59
C ARG A 34 5.74 -7.43 2.65
N LEU A 35 6.32 -8.46 2.03
CA LEU A 35 5.60 -9.41 1.17
C LEU A 35 4.52 -10.14 1.96
N GLU A 36 4.84 -10.63 3.16
CA GLU A 36 3.87 -11.32 4.01
C GLU A 36 2.70 -10.41 4.41
N THR A 37 2.96 -9.17 4.82
CA THR A 37 1.89 -8.21 5.13
C THR A 37 1.03 -7.92 3.91
N MET A 38 1.64 -7.73 2.74
CA MET A 38 0.92 -7.50 1.49
C MET A 38 0.00 -8.68 1.14
N LEU A 39 0.51 -9.92 1.18
CA LEU A 39 -0.27 -11.10 0.87
C LEU A 39 -1.45 -11.30 1.83
N LYS A 40 -1.28 -10.97 3.12
CA LYS A 40 -2.38 -11.00 4.09
C LYS A 40 -3.49 -10.01 3.76
N VAL A 41 -3.15 -8.80 3.30
CA VAL A 41 -4.15 -7.82 2.87
C VAL A 41 -4.87 -8.34 1.62
N LEU A 42 -4.12 -8.86 0.65
CA LEU A 42 -4.70 -9.43 -0.57
C LEU A 42 -5.58 -10.66 -0.32
N ASP A 43 -5.30 -11.43 0.74
CA ASP A 43 -6.14 -12.55 1.20
C ASP A 43 -7.48 -12.05 1.73
N VAL A 44 -7.45 -10.97 2.52
CA VAL A 44 -8.66 -10.30 3.03
C VAL A 44 -9.46 -9.69 1.89
N ASP A 45 -8.78 -9.12 0.89
CA ASP A 45 -9.38 -8.55 -0.31
C ASP A 45 -9.87 -9.63 -1.30
N GLY A 46 -9.60 -10.92 -1.04
CA GLY A 46 -10.02 -12.05 -1.88
C GLY A 46 -9.17 -12.30 -3.13
N ALA A 47 -8.17 -11.47 -3.41
CA ALA A 47 -7.33 -11.56 -4.62
C ALA A 47 -6.31 -12.73 -4.62
N VAL A 48 -5.92 -13.18 -3.43
CA VAL A 48 -5.06 -14.35 -3.24
C VAL A 48 -5.63 -15.23 -2.14
N LYS A 49 -5.14 -16.47 -2.03
CA LYS A 49 -5.53 -17.36 -0.95
C LYS A 49 -4.35 -18.12 -0.39
N ARG A 50 -4.27 -18.21 0.94
CA ARG A 50 -3.29 -19.09 1.60
C ARG A 50 -3.76 -20.54 1.56
N VAL A 51 -2.90 -21.42 1.06
CA VAL A 51 -3.15 -22.87 0.97
C VAL A 51 -1.95 -23.66 1.50
N LYS A 52 -2.09 -24.99 1.58
CA LYS A 52 -0.95 -25.86 1.89
C LYS A 52 0.10 -25.71 0.79
N GLY A 53 1.32 -25.31 1.18
CA GLY A 53 2.44 -25.09 0.28
C GLY A 53 2.70 -23.62 -0.11
N GLY A 54 1.78 -22.69 0.17
CA GLY A 54 2.02 -21.27 -0.10
C GLY A 54 0.75 -20.48 -0.40
N TRP A 55 0.86 -19.60 -1.39
CA TRP A 55 -0.19 -18.70 -1.87
C TRP A 55 -0.57 -19.05 -3.30
N ILE A 56 -1.84 -18.86 -3.63
CA ILE A 56 -2.38 -18.97 -4.99
C ILE A 56 -3.14 -17.71 -5.35
N SER A 57 -3.21 -17.38 -6.63
CA SER A 57 -4.19 -16.42 -7.13
C SER A 57 -5.59 -17.03 -7.08
N THR A 58 -6.60 -16.25 -6.74
CA THR A 58 -8.01 -16.66 -6.80
C THR A 58 -8.65 -16.34 -8.15
N GLY A 59 -7.99 -15.52 -8.97
CA GLY A 59 -8.55 -14.97 -10.20
C GLY A 59 -9.47 -13.76 -9.99
N GLU A 60 -9.72 -13.36 -8.74
CA GLU A 60 -10.48 -12.14 -8.45
C GLU A 60 -9.67 -10.90 -8.86
N GLN A 61 -10.37 -9.92 -9.46
CA GLN A 61 -9.74 -8.67 -9.87
C GLN A 61 -9.48 -7.80 -8.65
N TRP A 62 -8.20 -7.59 -8.33
CA TRP A 62 -7.80 -6.60 -7.34
C TRP A 62 -7.86 -5.19 -7.94
N VAL A 63 -8.63 -4.30 -7.30
CA VAL A 63 -8.73 -2.90 -7.70
C VAL A 63 -7.95 -2.04 -6.72
N TYR A 64 -7.04 -1.22 -7.25
CA TYR A 64 -6.34 -0.25 -6.44
C TYR A 64 -7.31 0.88 -6.02
N ASP A 65 -7.60 0.98 -4.72
CA ASP A 65 -8.40 2.08 -4.14
C ASP A 65 -7.60 3.39 -4.12
N SER A 66 -7.39 3.93 -5.32
CA SER A 66 -6.67 5.18 -5.56
C SER A 66 -7.35 6.38 -4.88
N GLU A 67 -8.67 6.37 -4.73
CA GLU A 67 -9.43 7.48 -4.14
C GLU A 67 -9.16 7.62 -2.64
N ARG A 68 -9.17 6.51 -1.91
CA ARG A 68 -8.85 6.51 -0.47
C ARG A 68 -7.42 6.99 -0.21
N TYR A 69 -6.45 6.49 -0.99
CA TYR A 69 -5.06 6.93 -0.85
C TYR A 69 -4.85 8.39 -1.28
N ALA A 70 -5.52 8.84 -2.35
CA ALA A 70 -5.48 10.22 -2.79
C ALA A 70 -6.07 11.17 -1.75
N TRP A 71 -7.15 10.79 -1.08
CA TRP A 71 -7.73 11.58 0.00
C TRP A 71 -6.77 11.73 1.19
N VAL A 72 -6.13 10.66 1.64
CA VAL A 72 -5.12 10.71 2.71
C VAL A 72 -3.91 11.57 2.28
N ALA A 73 -3.46 11.45 1.04
CA ALA A 73 -2.38 12.27 0.51
C ALA A 73 -2.74 13.77 0.49
N ARG A 74 -3.97 14.11 0.09
CA ARG A 74 -4.49 15.49 0.15
C ARG A 74 -4.51 16.04 1.57
N GLN A 75 -4.95 15.25 2.55
CA GLN A 75 -4.95 15.67 3.96
C GLN A 75 -3.53 15.93 4.46
N ARG A 76 -2.58 15.02 4.17
CA ARG A 76 -1.16 15.22 4.54
C ARG A 76 -0.56 16.46 3.88
N ALA A 77 -0.91 16.74 2.62
CA ALA A 77 -0.43 17.93 1.93
C ALA A 77 -0.97 19.21 2.61
N ALA A 78 -2.24 19.22 3.01
CA ALA A 78 -2.84 20.35 3.73
C ALA A 78 -2.20 20.57 5.11
N GLU A 79 -1.90 19.50 5.85
CA GLU A 79 -1.17 19.57 7.12
C GLU A 79 0.28 20.07 6.91
N GLN A 80 0.99 19.55 5.91
CA GLN A 80 2.35 20.02 5.61
C GLN A 80 2.36 21.49 5.22
N GLN A 81 1.40 21.94 4.42
CA GLN A 81 1.29 23.35 4.05
C GLN A 81 1.01 24.20 5.28
N ALA A 82 0.12 23.76 6.17
CA ALA A 82 -0.12 24.42 7.46
C ALA A 82 1.15 24.65 8.27
N MET A 83 2.00 23.62 8.34
CA MET A 83 3.26 23.67 9.10
C MET A 83 4.27 24.61 8.46
N ARG A 84 4.34 24.63 7.11
CA ARG A 84 5.19 25.57 6.38
C ARG A 84 4.72 27.00 6.61
N ASP A 85 3.42 27.26 6.46
CA ASP A 85 2.84 28.60 6.66
C ASP A 85 3.10 29.09 8.09
N TYR A 86 2.93 28.23 9.09
CA TYR A 86 3.27 28.53 10.48
C TYR A 86 4.77 28.81 10.70
N ALA A 87 5.65 28.05 10.04
CA ALA A 87 7.09 28.22 10.16
C ALA A 87 7.59 29.52 9.52
N THR A 88 7.01 29.91 8.39
CA THR A 88 7.44 31.08 7.60
C THR A 88 6.68 32.35 7.93
N THR A 89 5.61 32.29 8.73
CA THR A 89 4.83 33.48 9.06
C THR A 89 5.68 34.55 9.76
N THR A 90 5.50 35.79 9.34
CA THR A 90 6.10 36.98 9.97
C THR A 90 5.17 37.62 11.00
N ALA A 91 3.92 37.14 11.10
CA ALA A 91 2.94 37.61 12.07
C ALA A 91 3.13 36.95 13.45
N CYS A 92 2.39 37.43 14.46
CA CYS A 92 2.37 36.80 15.77
C CYS A 92 1.86 35.35 15.66
N ARG A 93 2.67 34.39 16.08
CA ARG A 93 2.35 32.95 15.98
C ARG A 93 1.07 32.57 16.73
N MET A 94 0.82 33.19 17.88
CA MET A 94 -0.41 32.94 18.67
C MET A 94 -1.66 33.47 17.97
N GLU A 95 -1.53 34.53 17.19
CA GLU A 95 -2.64 35.08 16.40
C GLU A 95 -2.92 34.22 15.16
N PHE A 96 -1.86 33.78 14.47
CA PHE A 96 -1.95 32.83 13.36
C PHE A 96 -2.67 31.53 13.76
N LEU A 97 -2.42 31.00 14.96
CA LEU A 97 -3.08 29.80 15.47
C LEU A 97 -4.55 30.00 15.86
N ARG A 98 -5.00 31.24 16.10
CA ARG A 98 -6.39 31.56 16.49
C ARG A 98 -7.31 31.83 15.30
N LEU A 99 -6.75 32.26 14.17
CA LEU A 99 -7.50 32.69 12.98
C LEU A 99 -7.65 31.57 11.93
N ARG A 100 -7.22 30.35 12.24
CA ARG A 100 -7.21 29.21 11.33
C ARG A 100 -8.28 28.18 11.67
#